data_AF-A0A0F2N3R2-F1
#
_entry.id   AF-A0A0F2N3R2-F1
#
_cell.length_a   1.000
_cell.length_b   1.000
_cell.length_c   1.000
_cell.angle_alpha   90.00
_cell.angle_beta   90.00
_cell.angle_gamma   90.00
#
_symmetry.space_group_name_H-M   'P 1'
#
loop_
_entity.id
_entity.type
_entity.pdbx_description
1 polymer ?
#
loop_
_entity_poly.entity_id
_entity_poly.type
_entity_poly.pdbx_seq_one_letter_code
_entity_poly.pdbx_strand_id
1 'polypeptide(L)'
;MERNEEKPRIFSLDNETGGYLAKIQDVDTARRFNCTLDCCENPVCTCGTVDITFIPLENGETDKPSPHRVSIDVIHRKLDQTKQKSVSRRDETFAQILLSGMNDADFQFLWKRYFTYKNKITENAPPDAIDAVFDFLEVEQDGLMYAYQDVLPYGDALSVRINGKNCSIYDHHCLLPKCSCTDTNLSFFPTEETETKGEELFSAVLNIKKKKWKAVEGGTPFADIESVRSAIEDQIPDIYQLLLKRQRKLKEIYVHCKKLHFKQPHRSTNVGRNDPCPCGSGKKYKKCCLAS
;
A
#
# COMPACT_ATOMS: atom_id res chain seq x y z
N MET A 1 -8.85 -42.37 0.79
CA MET A 1 -9.57 -41.08 0.82
C MET A 1 -9.56 -40.59 2.26
N GLU A 2 -8.47 -39.94 2.66
CA GLU A 2 -8.43 -39.23 3.93
C GLU A 2 -9.32 -37.98 3.78
N ARG A 3 -10.36 -37.88 4.62
CA ARG A 3 -11.10 -36.63 4.76
C ARG A 3 -10.11 -35.62 5.33
N ASN A 4 -9.80 -34.59 4.55
CA ASN A 4 -9.05 -33.44 5.03
C ASN A 4 -9.95 -32.72 6.04
N GLU A 5 -9.85 -33.07 7.32
CA GLU A 5 -10.56 -32.35 8.38
C GLU A 5 -9.97 -30.94 8.45
N GLU A 6 -10.77 -29.96 8.00
CA GLU A 6 -10.37 -28.56 7.98
C GLU A 6 -10.16 -28.08 9.42
N LYS A 7 -8.96 -27.59 9.73
CA LYS A 7 -8.60 -27.14 11.08
C LYS A 7 -9.58 -26.04 11.53
N PRO A 8 -10.07 -26.06 12.78
CA PRO A 8 -10.93 -24.99 13.27
C PRO A 8 -10.15 -23.68 13.33
N ARG A 9 -10.81 -22.59 12.93
CA ARG A 9 -10.23 -21.25 12.97
C ARG A 9 -9.87 -20.84 14.41
N ILE A 10 -8.68 -20.27 14.60
CA ILE A 10 -8.13 -19.87 15.89
C ILE A 10 -8.69 -18.52 16.35
N PHE A 11 -8.68 -17.51 15.48
CA PHE A 11 -8.97 -16.12 15.86
C PHE A 11 -10.45 -15.75 15.68
N SER A 12 -11.03 -15.04 16.64
CA SER A 12 -12.40 -14.51 16.54
C SER A 12 -12.53 -13.12 17.16
N LEU A 13 -13.68 -12.48 16.93
CA LEU A 13 -14.09 -11.30 17.68
C LEU A 13 -14.85 -11.75 18.92
N ASP A 14 -14.63 -11.04 20.02
CA ASP A 14 -15.54 -11.08 21.16
C ASP A 14 -16.75 -10.18 20.85
N ASN A 15 -17.94 -10.75 20.87
CA ASN A 15 -19.19 -10.03 20.56
C ASN A 15 -19.61 -9.09 21.70
N GLU A 16 -19.13 -9.29 22.92
CA GLU A 16 -19.48 -8.46 24.07
C GLU A 16 -18.57 -7.24 24.17
N THR A 17 -17.26 -7.45 24.04
CA THR A 17 -16.25 -6.39 24.24
C THR A 17 -15.75 -5.76 22.93
N GLY A 18 -15.97 -6.41 21.79
CA GLY A 18 -15.34 -6.05 20.51
C GLY A 18 -13.84 -6.38 20.43
N GLY A 19 -13.28 -7.01 21.48
CA GLY A 19 -11.88 -7.45 21.52
C GLY A 19 -11.60 -8.65 20.62
N TYR A 20 -10.34 -9.06 20.57
CA TYR A 20 -9.92 -10.23 19.80
C TYR A 20 -9.71 -11.42 20.73
N LEU A 21 -10.18 -12.59 20.30
CA LEU A 21 -10.00 -13.85 21.01
C LEU A 21 -9.19 -14.82 20.16
N ALA A 22 -8.43 -15.69 20.81
CA ALA A 22 -7.81 -16.85 20.18
C ALA A 22 -8.14 -18.12 20.96
N LYS A 23 -8.46 -19.21 20.26
CA LYS A 23 -8.60 -20.55 20.81
C LYS A 23 -7.58 -21.47 20.15
N ILE A 24 -6.58 -21.89 20.91
CA ILE A 24 -5.45 -22.70 20.41
C ILE A 24 -5.56 -24.09 21.06
N GLN A 25 -5.51 -25.15 20.25
CA GLN A 25 -5.43 -26.51 20.77
C GLN A 25 -3.97 -26.87 21.09
N ASP A 26 -3.74 -27.36 22.30
CA ASP A 26 -2.45 -27.88 22.74
C ASP A 26 -2.63 -29.30 23.28
N VAL A 27 -2.12 -30.29 22.54
CA VAL A 27 -2.14 -31.76 22.74
C VAL A 27 -3.49 -32.35 23.18
N ASP A 28 -4.03 -31.96 24.34
CA ASP A 28 -5.27 -32.45 24.95
C ASP A 28 -6.23 -31.35 25.45
N THR A 29 -5.85 -30.06 25.44
CA THR A 29 -6.71 -28.97 25.95
C THR A 29 -6.72 -27.74 25.04
N ALA A 30 -7.91 -27.17 24.85
CA ALA A 30 -8.06 -25.90 24.14
C ALA A 30 -7.88 -24.72 25.11
N ARG A 31 -6.84 -23.93 24.90
CA ARG A 31 -6.57 -22.71 25.68
C ARG A 31 -7.18 -21.50 24.99
N ARG A 32 -7.74 -20.58 25.78
CA ARG A 32 -8.36 -19.33 25.29
C ARG A 32 -7.55 -18.12 25.72
N PHE A 33 -7.48 -17.14 24.84
CA PHE A 33 -6.70 -15.92 25.06
C PHE A 33 -7.50 -14.70 24.63
N ASN A 34 -7.37 -13.62 25.38
CA ASN A 34 -7.58 -12.27 24.86
C ASN A 34 -6.35 -11.86 24.05
N CYS A 35 -6.56 -11.23 22.91
CA CYS A 35 -5.49 -10.82 22.01
C CYS A 35 -5.48 -9.30 21.82
N THR A 36 -4.30 -8.70 21.84
CA THR A 36 -4.07 -7.37 21.27
C THR A 36 -3.28 -7.50 19.98
N LEU A 37 -3.63 -6.68 18.98
CA LEU A 37 -2.97 -6.65 17.67
C LEU A 37 -2.31 -5.29 17.49
N ASP A 38 -1.01 -5.31 17.24
CA ASP A 38 -0.20 -4.12 16.99
C ASP A 38 0.49 -4.25 15.63
N CYS A 39 0.68 -3.11 14.95
CA CYS A 39 1.21 -3.07 13.58
C CYS A 39 2.10 -1.84 13.43
N CYS A 40 2.95 -1.83 12.40
CA CYS A 40 3.80 -0.68 12.10
C CYS A 40 2.98 0.60 11.81
N GLU A 41 3.26 1.68 12.54
CA GLU A 41 2.59 2.98 12.40
C GLU A 41 3.06 3.81 11.20
N ASN A 42 4.15 3.44 10.52
CA ASN A 42 4.61 4.18 9.34
C ASN A 42 3.60 4.03 8.19
N PRO A 43 2.97 5.13 7.69
CA PRO A 43 1.87 5.09 6.72
C PRO A 43 2.21 4.44 5.37
N VAL A 44 3.48 4.34 4.99
CA VAL A 44 3.92 3.75 3.72
C VAL A 44 4.66 2.43 3.89
N CYS A 45 4.87 1.97 5.12
CA CYS A 45 5.55 0.71 5.38
C CYS A 45 4.67 -0.48 4.99
N THR A 46 5.20 -1.37 4.14
CA THR A 46 4.54 -2.57 3.61
C THR A 46 4.98 -3.87 4.28
N CYS A 47 5.50 -3.82 5.52
CA CYS A 47 6.10 -4.98 6.20
C CYS A 47 5.17 -6.19 6.37
N GLY A 48 3.85 -6.00 6.35
CA GLY A 48 2.89 -7.10 6.51
C GLY A 48 2.94 -7.78 7.87
N THR A 49 3.59 -7.19 8.88
CA THR A 49 3.77 -7.81 10.19
C THR A 49 2.68 -7.37 11.15
N VAL A 50 2.03 -8.35 11.79
CA VAL A 50 1.13 -8.16 12.93
C VAL A 50 1.78 -8.74 14.18
N ASP A 51 2.02 -7.88 15.17
CA ASP A 51 2.48 -8.29 16.49
C ASP A 51 1.24 -8.61 17.34
N ILE A 52 1.20 -9.81 17.92
CA ILE A 52 0.06 -10.32 18.68
C ILE A 52 0.50 -10.61 20.10
N THR A 53 -0.17 -10.00 21.08
CA THR A 53 -0.02 -10.38 22.49
C THR A 53 -1.20 -11.23 22.93
N PHE A 54 -0.93 -12.43 23.42
CA PHE A 54 -1.92 -13.39 23.91
C PHE A 54 -1.94 -13.37 25.44
N ILE A 55 -3.02 -12.88 26.01
CA ILE A 55 -3.27 -12.83 27.45
C ILE A 55 -4.18 -14.00 27.80
N PRO A 56 -3.70 -15.02 28.54
CA PRO A 56 -4.51 -16.20 28.82
C PRO A 56 -5.73 -15.85 29.66
N LEU A 57 -6.88 -16.42 29.30
CA LEU A 57 -8.10 -16.35 30.12
C LEU A 57 -8.02 -17.46 31.17
N GLU A 58 -7.99 -17.10 32.46
CA GLU A 58 -7.79 -18.04 33.57
C GLU A 58 -8.80 -19.20 33.56
N ASN A 59 -8.32 -20.41 33.89
CA ASN A 59 -9.14 -21.56 34.27
C ASN A 59 -9.14 -21.78 35.81
N GLY A 60 -8.94 -20.72 36.60
CA GLY A 60 -9.06 -20.77 38.06
C GLY A 60 -7.82 -21.21 38.85
N GLU A 61 -6.61 -20.87 38.41
CA GLU A 61 -5.38 -21.07 39.20
C GLU A 61 -4.81 -19.74 39.71
N THR A 62 -4.23 -19.79 40.91
CA THR A 62 -3.81 -18.65 41.75
C THR A 62 -2.61 -17.84 41.23
N ASP A 63 -2.09 -18.15 40.05
CA ASP A 63 -0.93 -17.51 39.46
C ASP A 63 -1.31 -16.89 38.11
N LYS A 64 -1.18 -15.57 37.96
CA LYS A 64 -1.55 -14.87 36.71
C LYS A 64 -0.68 -15.39 35.56
N PRO A 65 -1.24 -16.12 34.59
CA PRO A 65 -0.41 -16.76 33.57
C PRO A 65 0.21 -15.67 32.66
N SER A 66 1.53 -15.75 32.43
CA SER A 66 2.23 -14.69 31.70
C SER A 66 1.81 -14.65 30.23
N PRO A 67 1.69 -13.45 29.60
CA PRO A 67 1.34 -13.32 28.19
C PRO A 67 2.37 -13.95 27.26
N HIS A 68 1.92 -14.36 26.08
CA HIS A 68 2.77 -14.74 24.95
C HIS A 68 2.82 -13.63 23.91
N ARG A 69 3.94 -13.49 23.20
CA ARG A 69 4.10 -12.52 22.11
C ARG A 69 4.55 -13.23 20.83
N VAL A 70 3.82 -13.00 19.75
CA VAL A 70 4.13 -13.60 18.44
C VAL A 70 3.99 -12.55 17.35
N SER A 71 4.97 -12.48 16.45
CA SER A 71 4.93 -11.63 15.26
C SER A 71 4.69 -12.50 14.03
N ILE A 72 3.64 -12.18 13.26
CA ILE A 72 3.24 -12.92 12.05
C ILE A 72 3.36 -12.00 10.85
N ASP A 73 4.11 -12.45 9.84
CA ASP A 73 4.07 -11.90 8.49
C ASP A 73 2.83 -12.46 7.79
N VAL A 74 1.77 -11.63 7.71
CA VAL A 74 0.48 -12.01 7.15
C VAL A 74 0.47 -12.01 5.62
N ILE A 75 1.48 -11.41 4.98
CA ILE A 75 1.65 -11.44 3.52
C ILE A 75 2.20 -12.81 3.11
N HIS A 76 3.30 -13.23 3.74
CA HIS A 76 3.99 -14.47 3.41
C HIS A 76 3.56 -15.65 4.29
N ARG A 77 2.55 -15.46 5.14
CA ARG A 77 1.92 -16.48 5.99
C ARG A 77 2.91 -17.27 6.85
N LYS A 78 3.81 -16.55 7.51
CA LYS A 78 4.91 -17.12 8.31
C LYS A 78 5.18 -16.30 9.57
N LEU A 79 6.00 -16.81 10.47
CA LEU A 79 6.51 -16.04 11.60
C LEU A 79 7.53 -14.99 11.12
N ASP A 80 7.49 -13.79 11.69
CA ASP A 80 8.51 -12.77 11.43
C ASP A 80 9.78 -13.09 12.23
N GLN A 81 10.73 -13.72 11.54
CA GLN A 81 12.01 -14.14 12.10
C GLN A 81 12.91 -12.97 12.55
N THR A 82 12.70 -11.76 12.01
CA THR A 82 13.55 -10.60 12.35
C THR A 82 13.28 -10.14 13.79
N LYS A 83 12.02 -10.24 14.23
CA LYS A 83 11.60 -9.98 15.61
C LYS A 83 11.75 -11.19 16.51
N GLN A 84 11.68 -12.40 15.95
CA GLN A 84 11.74 -13.65 16.72
C GLN A 84 13.06 -13.89 17.47
N LYS A 85 14.19 -13.32 16.98
CA LYS A 85 15.51 -13.43 17.63
C LYS A 85 15.59 -12.82 19.05
N SER A 86 14.59 -12.04 19.43
CA SER A 86 14.53 -11.33 20.71
C SER A 86 13.54 -11.93 21.72
N VAL A 87 12.92 -13.07 21.38
CA VAL A 87 11.80 -13.63 22.14
C VAL A 87 12.24 -14.87 22.93
N SER A 88 11.53 -15.18 24.00
CA SER A 88 11.86 -16.32 24.87
C SER A 88 11.64 -17.66 24.16
N ARG A 89 12.39 -18.71 24.55
CA ARG A 89 12.17 -20.09 24.04
C ARG A 89 10.72 -20.57 24.22
N ARG A 90 10.06 -20.12 25.30
CA ARG A 90 8.64 -20.37 25.58
C ARG A 90 7.74 -19.80 24.48
N ASP A 91 8.00 -18.57 24.06
CA ASP A 91 7.24 -17.92 23.00
C ASP A 91 7.56 -18.47 21.63
N GLU A 92 8.79 -18.92 21.37
CA GLU A 92 9.14 -19.61 20.14
C GLU A 92 8.34 -20.91 19.96
N THR A 93 8.23 -21.72 21.02
CA THR A 93 7.43 -22.95 20.98
C THR A 93 5.95 -22.64 20.81
N PHE A 94 5.43 -21.64 21.53
CA PHE A 94 4.04 -21.19 21.38
C PHE A 94 3.75 -20.69 19.95
N ALA A 95 4.66 -19.91 19.37
CA ALA A 95 4.54 -19.37 18.02
C ALA A 95 4.49 -20.48 16.95
N GLN A 96 5.27 -21.56 17.12
CA GLN A 96 5.25 -22.70 16.21
C GLN A 96 3.94 -23.47 16.30
N ILE A 97 3.42 -23.71 17.51
CA ILE A 97 2.12 -24.34 17.72
C ILE A 97 1.03 -23.50 17.06
N LEU A 98 1.00 -22.19 17.34
CA LEU A 98 0.05 -21.24 16.77
C LEU A 98 0.08 -21.30 15.23
N LEU A 99 1.25 -21.09 14.62
CA LEU A 99 1.37 -21.07 13.15
C LEU A 99 0.93 -22.41 12.53
N SER A 100 1.31 -23.53 13.15
CA SER A 100 0.92 -24.86 12.66
C SER A 100 -0.60 -25.11 12.76
N GLY A 101 -1.28 -24.43 13.68
CA GLY A 101 -2.73 -24.54 13.88
C GLY A 101 -3.54 -23.61 12.98
N MET A 102 -2.96 -22.51 12.49
CA MET A 102 -3.67 -21.53 11.66
C MET A 102 -4.08 -22.09 10.29
N ASN A 103 -5.23 -21.65 9.80
CA ASN A 103 -5.74 -21.92 8.46
C ASN A 103 -5.88 -20.63 7.63
N ASP A 104 -6.40 -20.75 6.41
CA ASP A 104 -6.63 -19.61 5.52
C ASP A 104 -7.53 -18.53 6.13
N ALA A 105 -8.55 -18.93 6.87
CA ALA A 105 -9.48 -18.01 7.52
C ALA A 105 -8.81 -17.22 8.65
N ASP A 106 -7.83 -17.79 9.34
CA ASP A 106 -6.99 -17.08 10.33
C ASP A 106 -6.10 -16.03 9.66
N PHE A 107 -5.44 -16.37 8.56
CA PHE A 107 -4.65 -15.40 7.80
C PHE A 107 -5.51 -14.29 7.20
N GLN A 108 -6.67 -14.63 6.63
CA GLN A 108 -7.63 -13.63 6.14
C GLN A 108 -8.16 -12.73 7.26
N PHE A 109 -8.40 -13.29 8.45
CA PHE A 109 -8.77 -12.52 9.63
C PHE A 109 -7.69 -11.49 9.95
N LEU A 110 -6.45 -11.92 10.17
CA LEU A 110 -5.35 -11.01 10.51
C LEU A 110 -5.06 -10.00 9.39
N TRP A 111 -5.03 -10.44 8.13
CA TRP A 111 -4.85 -9.58 6.96
C TRP A 111 -5.88 -8.46 6.91
N LYS A 112 -7.17 -8.78 7.12
CA LYS A 112 -8.23 -7.77 7.12
C LYS A 112 -8.01 -6.73 8.22
N ARG A 113 -7.61 -7.13 9.42
CA ARG A 113 -7.36 -6.18 10.54
C ARG A 113 -6.12 -5.33 10.26
N TYR A 114 -5.04 -5.96 9.81
CA TYR A 114 -3.82 -5.29 9.38
C TYR A 114 -4.14 -4.23 8.32
N PHE A 115 -4.81 -4.62 7.23
CA PHE A 115 -5.15 -3.72 6.14
C PHE A 115 -6.05 -2.57 6.61
N THR A 116 -7.09 -2.84 7.40
CA THR A 116 -7.97 -1.79 7.96
C THR A 116 -7.19 -0.80 8.82
N TYR A 117 -6.28 -1.29 9.67
CA TYR A 117 -5.43 -0.43 10.50
C TYR A 117 -4.48 0.42 9.64
N LYS A 118 -3.77 -0.21 8.70
CA LYS A 118 -2.84 0.46 7.79
C LYS A 118 -3.54 1.51 6.94
N ASN A 119 -4.67 1.18 6.32
CA ASN A 119 -5.48 2.11 5.54
C ASN A 119 -5.88 3.35 6.36
N LYS A 120 -6.38 3.15 7.59
CA LYS A 120 -6.73 4.27 8.48
C LYS A 120 -5.54 5.19 8.74
N ILE A 121 -4.35 4.62 9.00
CA ILE A 121 -3.14 5.41 9.22
C ILE A 121 -2.72 6.15 7.95
N THR A 122 -2.67 5.46 6.81
CA THR A 122 -2.26 6.01 5.51
C THR A 122 -3.17 7.15 5.06
N GLU A 123 -4.48 7.01 5.22
CA GLU A 123 -5.44 8.03 4.79
C GLU A 123 -5.42 9.27 5.68
N ASN A 124 -5.24 9.10 6.99
CA ASN A 124 -5.24 10.20 7.96
C ASN A 124 -3.86 10.84 8.17
N ALA A 125 -2.78 10.22 7.70
CA ALA A 125 -1.44 10.78 7.83
C ALA A 125 -1.34 12.15 7.11
N PRO A 126 -0.82 13.19 7.79
CA PRO A 126 -0.55 14.45 7.13
C PRO A 126 0.58 14.29 6.11
N PRO A 127 0.60 15.07 5.02
CA PRO A 127 1.60 14.93 3.95
C PRO A 127 3.06 14.98 4.41
N ASP A 128 3.36 15.73 5.47
CA ASP A 128 4.69 15.91 6.03
C ASP A 128 5.12 14.83 7.03
N ALA A 129 4.24 13.88 7.34
CA ALA A 129 4.56 12.66 8.08
C ALA A 129 4.79 11.45 7.15
N ILE A 130 4.68 11.65 5.83
CA ILE A 130 4.79 10.60 4.82
C ILE A 130 6.15 10.71 4.15
N ASP A 131 6.99 9.70 4.37
CA ASP A 131 8.31 9.56 3.75
C ASP A 131 8.25 8.52 2.61
N ALA A 132 7.79 8.96 1.44
CA ALA A 132 7.65 8.11 0.26
C ALA A 132 8.83 8.26 -0.71
N VAL A 133 9.09 7.21 -1.50
CA VAL A 133 10.18 7.16 -2.47
C VAL A 133 9.70 7.67 -3.83
N PHE A 134 10.46 8.57 -4.44
CA PHE A 134 10.18 9.13 -5.76
C PHE A 134 11.43 9.12 -6.64
N ASP A 135 11.24 8.92 -7.94
CA ASP A 135 12.23 9.32 -8.94
C ASP A 135 12.11 10.82 -9.18
N PHE A 136 12.86 11.60 -8.41
CA PHE A 136 12.79 13.06 -8.51
C PHE A 136 13.26 13.59 -9.86
N LEU A 137 14.16 12.90 -10.56
CA LEU A 137 14.66 13.38 -11.86
C LEU A 137 13.61 13.19 -12.93
N GLU A 138 13.01 12.00 -13.01
CA GLU A 138 11.97 11.68 -14.00
C GLU A 138 10.72 12.56 -13.78
N VAL A 139 10.34 12.82 -12.52
CA VAL A 139 9.24 13.74 -12.21
C VAL A 139 9.53 15.16 -12.69
N GLU A 140 10.75 15.66 -12.48
CA GLU A 140 11.09 17.06 -12.78
C GLU A 140 11.43 17.32 -14.24
N GLN A 141 11.95 16.32 -14.96
CA GLN A 141 12.37 16.45 -16.36
C GLN A 141 11.26 16.03 -17.32
N ASP A 142 10.64 14.87 -17.04
CA ASP A 142 9.71 14.21 -17.96
C ASP A 142 8.26 14.27 -17.48
N GLY A 143 8.03 14.81 -16.28
CA GLY A 143 6.70 14.97 -15.72
C GLY A 143 6.06 13.65 -15.31
N LEU A 144 6.87 12.66 -14.90
CA LEU A 144 6.39 11.36 -14.42
C LEU A 144 5.23 11.52 -13.42
N MET A 145 4.15 10.80 -13.70
CA MET A 145 2.96 10.75 -12.85
C MET A 145 3.01 9.49 -11.99
N TYR A 146 2.53 9.58 -10.75
CA TYR A 146 2.45 8.43 -9.84
C TYR A 146 1.00 8.07 -9.55
N ALA A 147 0.70 6.77 -9.50
CA ALA A 147 -0.59 6.30 -8.98
C ALA A 147 -0.69 6.62 -7.49
N TYR A 148 -1.91 6.90 -7.03
CA TYR A 148 -2.16 7.13 -5.61
C TYR A 148 -1.68 5.97 -4.74
N GLN A 149 -1.93 4.73 -5.16
CA GLN A 149 -1.52 3.53 -4.43
C GLN A 149 -0.01 3.22 -4.52
N ASP A 150 0.71 3.75 -5.52
CA ASP A 150 2.17 3.58 -5.59
C ASP A 150 2.88 4.43 -4.53
N VAL A 151 2.30 5.58 -4.17
CA VAL A 151 2.79 6.44 -3.08
C VAL A 151 2.21 6.02 -1.73
N LEU A 152 0.96 5.58 -1.71
CA LEU A 152 0.20 5.22 -0.51
C LEU A 152 -0.34 3.80 -0.63
N PRO A 153 0.44 2.76 -0.29
CA PRO A 153 0.12 1.36 -0.58
C PRO A 153 -1.19 0.84 0.03
N TYR A 154 -1.66 1.47 1.10
CA TYR A 154 -2.93 1.13 1.77
C TYR A 154 -3.99 2.21 1.61
N GLY A 155 -3.75 3.20 0.74
CA GLY A 155 -4.74 4.22 0.41
C GLY A 155 -6.01 3.61 -0.17
N ASP A 156 -7.11 4.35 -0.09
CA ASP A 156 -8.41 3.82 -0.52
C ASP A 156 -8.35 3.32 -1.98
N ALA A 157 -8.81 2.10 -2.23
CA ALA A 157 -8.90 1.57 -3.58
C ALA A 157 -10.11 2.19 -4.30
N LEU A 158 -9.94 2.52 -5.57
CA LEU A 158 -11.06 2.86 -6.44
C LEU A 158 -11.47 1.61 -7.21
N SER A 159 -12.75 1.31 -7.23
CA SER A 159 -13.30 0.17 -7.98
C SER A 159 -14.59 0.55 -8.68
N VAL A 160 -14.80 0.02 -9.87
CA VAL A 160 -16.00 0.26 -10.67
C VAL A 160 -16.41 -1.03 -11.38
N ARG A 161 -17.70 -1.24 -11.58
CA ARG A 161 -18.20 -2.31 -12.42
C ARG A 161 -18.49 -1.79 -13.84
N ILE A 162 -17.82 -2.33 -14.85
CA ILE A 162 -17.99 -1.97 -16.26
C ILE A 162 -18.25 -3.25 -17.06
N ASN A 163 -19.28 -3.26 -17.90
CA ASN A 163 -19.66 -4.41 -18.73
C ASN A 163 -19.77 -5.73 -17.91
N GLY A 164 -20.28 -5.63 -16.69
CA GLY A 164 -20.45 -6.77 -15.78
C GLY A 164 -19.20 -7.21 -15.02
N LYS A 165 -18.01 -6.69 -15.33
CA LYS A 165 -16.73 -7.02 -14.66
C LYS A 165 -16.36 -5.98 -13.60
N ASN A 166 -15.79 -6.43 -12.49
CA ASN A 166 -15.22 -5.55 -11.47
C ASN A 166 -13.81 -5.14 -11.88
N CYS A 167 -13.57 -3.83 -11.88
CA CYS A 167 -12.30 -3.24 -12.25
C CYS A 167 -11.75 -2.41 -11.08
N SER A 168 -10.46 -2.54 -10.81
CA SER A 168 -9.72 -1.63 -9.95
C SER A 168 -9.17 -0.47 -10.77
N ILE A 169 -9.22 0.74 -10.23
CA ILE A 169 -8.76 1.97 -10.89
C ILE A 169 -7.52 2.50 -10.17
N TYR A 170 -6.45 2.72 -10.94
CA TYR A 170 -5.24 3.39 -10.48
C TYR A 170 -5.24 4.80 -11.05
N ASP A 171 -5.43 5.79 -10.17
CA ASP A 171 -5.43 7.20 -10.53
C ASP A 171 -4.04 7.81 -10.39
N HIS A 172 -3.43 8.12 -11.54
CA HIS A 172 -2.11 8.71 -11.64
C HIS A 172 -2.19 10.22 -11.69
N HIS A 173 -1.32 10.89 -10.94
CA HIS A 173 -1.33 12.35 -10.78
C HIS A 173 0.00 12.98 -11.10
N CYS A 174 -0.05 14.16 -11.72
CA CYS A 174 1.12 15.01 -11.88
C CYS A 174 1.59 15.54 -10.51
N LEU A 175 2.87 15.37 -10.22
CA LEU A 175 3.49 15.77 -8.95
C LEU A 175 4.19 17.13 -8.99
N LEU A 176 4.39 17.70 -10.19
CA LEU A 176 5.09 18.98 -10.36
C LEU A 176 4.38 20.11 -9.58
N PRO A 177 5.02 20.72 -8.56
CA PRO A 177 4.35 21.66 -7.67
C PRO A 177 3.89 22.95 -8.36
N LYS A 178 4.63 23.38 -9.39
CA LYS A 178 4.31 24.59 -10.19
C LYS A 178 3.35 24.31 -11.34
N CYS A 179 3.04 23.05 -11.63
CA CYS A 179 2.12 22.70 -12.70
C CYS A 179 0.67 22.90 -12.24
N SER A 180 -0.10 23.68 -12.99
CA SER A 180 -1.51 23.96 -12.72
C SER A 180 -2.47 22.93 -13.33
N CYS A 181 -1.96 21.85 -13.94
CA CYS A 181 -2.80 20.84 -14.55
C CYS A 181 -3.67 20.14 -13.50
N THR A 182 -4.83 19.68 -13.95
CA THR A 182 -5.72 18.79 -13.19
C THR A 182 -6.02 17.56 -14.05
N ASP A 183 -5.04 17.16 -14.84
CA ASP A 183 -5.11 15.96 -15.65
C ASP A 183 -4.69 14.77 -14.78
N THR A 184 -5.46 13.69 -14.86
CA THR A 184 -5.16 12.41 -14.22
C THR A 184 -5.26 11.30 -15.26
N ASN A 185 -4.37 10.31 -15.18
CA ASN A 185 -4.44 9.11 -15.99
C ASN A 185 -5.04 7.99 -15.15
N LEU A 186 -6.14 7.40 -15.61
CA LEU A 186 -6.86 6.33 -14.95
C LEU A 186 -6.56 5.03 -15.68
N SER A 187 -5.91 4.09 -15.00
CA SER A 187 -5.65 2.74 -15.51
C SER A 187 -6.59 1.74 -14.85
N PHE A 188 -7.17 0.85 -15.64
CA PHE A 188 -8.20 -0.09 -15.20
C PHE A 188 -7.69 -1.53 -15.30
N PHE A 189 -7.77 -2.26 -14.20
CA PHE A 189 -7.30 -3.65 -14.10
C PHE A 189 -8.44 -4.55 -13.61
N PRO A 190 -8.50 -5.84 -14.01
CA PRO A 190 -9.48 -6.75 -13.45
C PRO A 190 -9.20 -6.97 -11.96
N THR A 191 -10.26 -7.12 -11.16
CA THR A 191 -10.14 -7.42 -9.72
C THR A 191 -10.14 -8.95 -9.45
N GLU A 192 -9.88 -9.80 -10.45
CA GLU A 192 -9.96 -11.27 -10.29
C GLU A 192 -8.96 -11.80 -9.24
N GLU A 193 -9.32 -12.93 -8.61
CA GLU A 193 -8.61 -13.61 -7.50
C GLU A 193 -7.31 -14.31 -7.94
N THR A 194 -6.49 -13.68 -8.77
CA THR A 194 -5.17 -14.18 -9.12
C THR A 194 -4.09 -13.36 -8.43
N GLU A 195 -3.02 -14.00 -7.95
CA GLU A 195 -1.91 -13.35 -7.23
C GLU A 195 -1.16 -12.30 -8.08
N THR A 196 -1.36 -12.31 -9.40
CA THR A 196 -0.75 -11.38 -10.35
C THR A 196 -1.72 -10.28 -10.77
N LYS A 197 -1.23 -9.03 -10.83
CA LYS A 197 -1.95 -7.92 -11.47
C LYS A 197 -2.26 -8.34 -12.91
N GLY A 198 -3.55 -8.52 -13.23
CA GLY A 198 -3.97 -8.91 -14.58
C GLY A 198 -3.55 -7.87 -15.61
N GLU A 199 -3.69 -8.18 -16.89
CA GLU A 199 -3.41 -7.22 -17.97
C GLU A 199 -4.31 -5.99 -17.85
N GLU A 200 -3.76 -4.81 -18.19
CA GLU A 200 -4.51 -3.57 -18.19
C GLU A 200 -5.66 -3.66 -19.21
N LEU A 201 -6.89 -3.42 -18.75
CA LEU A 201 -8.10 -3.52 -19.56
C LEU A 201 -8.31 -2.27 -20.40
N PHE A 202 -8.01 -1.11 -19.82
CA PHE A 202 -8.35 0.19 -20.38
C PHE A 202 -7.55 1.29 -19.68
N SER A 203 -7.32 2.39 -20.39
CA SER A 203 -6.75 3.61 -19.81
C SER A 203 -7.45 4.85 -20.35
N ALA A 204 -7.63 5.85 -19.49
CA ALA A 204 -8.23 7.12 -19.87
C ALA A 204 -7.52 8.31 -19.23
N VAL A 205 -7.40 9.40 -19.99
CA VAL A 205 -7.01 10.70 -19.48
C VAL A 205 -8.25 11.51 -19.14
N LEU A 206 -8.33 11.98 -17.90
CA LEU A 206 -9.37 12.86 -17.41
C LEU A 206 -8.78 14.22 -17.05
N ASN A 207 -9.28 15.29 -17.68
CA ASN A 207 -9.15 16.63 -17.11
C ASN A 207 -10.25 16.85 -16.07
N ILE A 208 -9.88 16.83 -14.78
CA ILE A 208 -10.83 16.81 -13.67
C ILE A 208 -11.71 18.07 -13.64
N LYS A 209 -11.12 19.27 -13.77
CA LYS A 209 -11.86 20.54 -13.71
C LYS A 209 -12.80 20.73 -14.91
N LYS A 210 -12.36 20.34 -16.10
CA LYS A 210 -13.17 20.43 -17.34
C LYS A 210 -14.13 19.24 -17.50
N LYS A 211 -14.04 18.23 -16.62
CA LYS A 211 -14.75 16.94 -16.74
C LYS A 211 -14.65 16.34 -18.14
N LYS A 212 -13.46 16.44 -18.73
CA LYS A 212 -13.21 16.00 -20.11
C LYS A 212 -12.43 14.70 -20.11
N TRP A 213 -13.05 13.67 -20.65
CA TRP A 213 -12.51 12.32 -20.75
C TRP A 213 -11.96 12.05 -22.15
N LYS A 214 -10.88 11.29 -22.23
CA LYS A 214 -10.29 10.79 -23.47
C LYS A 214 -9.74 9.40 -23.25
N ALA A 215 -10.08 8.45 -24.10
CA ALA A 215 -9.41 7.16 -24.13
C ALA A 215 -7.95 7.33 -24.57
N VAL A 216 -7.05 6.51 -24.02
CA VAL A 216 -5.68 6.39 -24.53
C VAL A 216 -5.69 5.42 -25.73
N GLU A 217 -5.03 5.80 -26.82
CA GLU A 217 -4.95 4.98 -28.03
C GLU A 217 -4.07 3.73 -27.82
N GLY A 218 -4.42 2.62 -28.47
CA GLY A 218 -3.59 1.40 -28.49
C GLY A 218 -3.99 0.29 -27.52
N GLY A 219 -5.01 0.49 -26.69
CA GLY A 219 -5.58 -0.56 -25.83
C GLY A 219 -6.56 -1.50 -26.55
N THR A 220 -6.80 -2.68 -26.00
CA THR A 220 -7.92 -3.54 -26.42
C THR A 220 -9.24 -2.82 -26.12
N PRO A 221 -10.24 -2.85 -27.02
CA PRO A 221 -11.52 -2.20 -26.77
C PRO A 221 -12.31 -2.97 -25.70
N PHE A 222 -12.09 -2.62 -24.43
CA PHE A 222 -12.85 -3.17 -23.29
C PHE A 222 -14.21 -2.49 -23.11
N ALA A 223 -14.25 -1.16 -23.24
CA ALA A 223 -15.44 -0.33 -23.19
C ALA A 223 -15.17 0.99 -23.93
N ASP A 224 -16.23 1.64 -24.43
CA ASP A 224 -16.12 3.01 -24.94
C ASP A 224 -16.00 4.02 -23.78
N ILE A 225 -15.43 5.19 -24.06
CA ILE A 225 -15.12 6.19 -23.04
C ILE A 225 -16.36 6.73 -22.32
N GLU A 226 -17.52 6.80 -22.98
CA GLU A 226 -18.74 7.31 -22.35
C GLU A 226 -19.37 6.29 -21.42
N SER A 227 -19.34 4.99 -21.79
CA SER A 227 -19.72 3.92 -20.88
C SER A 227 -18.84 3.88 -19.63
N VAL A 228 -17.52 4.06 -19.79
CA VAL A 228 -16.59 4.13 -18.65
C VAL A 228 -16.89 5.33 -17.76
N ARG A 229 -17.07 6.50 -18.36
CA ARG A 229 -17.42 7.72 -17.65
C ARG A 229 -18.71 7.55 -16.86
N SER A 230 -19.80 7.10 -17.50
CA SER A 230 -21.10 6.92 -16.84
C SER A 230 -20.96 5.96 -15.66
N ALA A 231 -20.31 4.81 -15.87
CA ALA A 231 -20.14 3.82 -14.81
C ALA A 231 -19.41 4.38 -13.58
N ILE A 232 -18.39 5.22 -13.79
CA ILE A 232 -17.64 5.86 -12.70
C ILE A 232 -18.47 6.95 -12.03
N GLU A 233 -19.12 7.84 -12.79
CA GLU A 233 -19.94 8.92 -12.23
C GLU A 233 -21.13 8.36 -11.43
N ASP A 234 -21.72 7.24 -11.86
CA ASP A 234 -22.85 6.59 -11.20
C ASP A 234 -22.44 5.83 -9.92
N GLN A 235 -21.30 5.13 -9.94
CA GLN A 235 -20.85 4.30 -8.81
C GLN A 235 -19.96 5.04 -7.82
N ILE A 236 -19.36 6.17 -8.24
CA ILE A 236 -18.46 7.00 -7.43
C ILE A 236 -18.88 8.47 -7.57
N PRO A 237 -20.00 8.90 -6.94
CA PRO A 237 -20.60 10.23 -7.18
C PRO A 237 -19.65 11.42 -6.94
N ASP A 238 -18.69 11.29 -6.01
CA ASP A 238 -17.73 12.33 -5.65
C ASP A 238 -16.37 12.21 -6.34
N ILE A 239 -16.27 11.40 -7.41
CA ILE A 239 -14.99 11.05 -8.07
C ILE A 239 -14.13 12.28 -8.39
N TYR A 240 -14.72 13.36 -8.91
CA TYR A 240 -13.95 14.55 -9.28
C TYR A 240 -13.33 15.27 -8.07
N GLN A 241 -14.06 15.35 -6.95
CA GLN A 241 -13.55 15.97 -5.72
C GLN A 241 -12.50 15.08 -5.08
N LEU A 242 -12.73 13.77 -5.09
CA LEU A 242 -11.78 12.79 -4.60
C LEU A 242 -10.46 12.84 -5.36
N LEU A 243 -10.49 12.85 -6.70
CA LEU A 243 -9.29 12.93 -7.53
C LEU A 243 -8.51 14.24 -7.32
N LEU A 244 -9.19 15.39 -7.17
CA LEU A 244 -8.52 16.65 -6.81
C LEU A 244 -7.87 16.59 -5.42
N LYS A 245 -8.56 15.99 -4.45
CA LYS A 245 -8.02 15.80 -3.09
C LYS A 245 -6.76 14.93 -3.13
N ARG A 246 -6.80 13.81 -3.87
CA ARG A 246 -5.66 12.91 -4.07
C ARG A 246 -4.49 13.60 -4.77
N GLN A 247 -4.76 14.29 -5.88
CA GLN A 247 -3.74 15.06 -6.61
C GLN A 247 -3.02 16.05 -5.70
N ARG A 248 -3.77 16.82 -4.90
CA ARG A 248 -3.19 17.77 -3.94
C ARG A 248 -2.35 17.07 -2.88
N LYS A 249 -2.87 16.00 -2.26
CA LYS A 249 -2.16 15.22 -1.24
C LYS A 249 -0.84 14.69 -1.77
N LEU A 250 -0.81 14.09 -2.97
CA LEU A 250 0.43 13.58 -3.56
C LEU A 250 1.43 14.69 -3.89
N LYS A 251 0.97 15.86 -4.39
CA LYS A 251 1.85 17.03 -4.59
C LYS A 251 2.49 17.51 -3.29
N GLU A 252 1.73 17.56 -2.20
CA GLU A 252 2.23 17.97 -0.88
C GLU A 252 3.26 16.97 -0.33
N ILE A 253 2.98 15.66 -0.43
CA ILE A 253 3.92 14.59 -0.06
C ILE A 253 5.21 14.70 -0.89
N TYR A 254 5.07 14.88 -2.21
CA TYR A 254 6.21 15.02 -3.11
C TYR A 254 7.10 16.20 -2.74
N VAL A 255 6.52 17.38 -2.48
CA VAL A 255 7.27 18.58 -2.05
C VAL A 255 8.03 18.31 -0.76
N HIS A 256 7.39 17.65 0.22
CA HIS A 256 8.02 17.27 1.47
C HIS A 256 9.21 16.33 1.25
N CYS A 257 8.99 15.21 0.55
CA CYS A 257 10.03 14.20 0.29
C CYS A 257 11.17 14.75 -0.55
N LYS A 258 10.87 15.59 -1.55
CA LYS A 258 11.88 16.29 -2.36
C LYS A 258 12.76 17.17 -1.49
N LYS A 259 12.19 17.92 -0.55
CA LYS A 259 12.98 18.77 0.37
C LYS A 259 13.94 17.94 1.22
N LEU A 260 13.54 16.74 1.66
CA LEU A 260 14.36 15.86 2.49
C LEU A 260 15.45 15.13 1.70
N HIS A 261 15.09 14.59 0.52
CA HIS A 261 15.90 13.58 -0.16
C HIS A 261 16.53 14.07 -1.47
N PHE A 262 15.95 15.08 -2.12
CA PHE A 262 16.48 15.58 -3.38
C PHE A 262 17.63 16.55 -3.14
N LYS A 263 18.84 16.00 -3.12
CA LYS A 263 20.06 16.78 -3.25
C LYS A 263 20.20 17.11 -4.74
N GLN A 264 19.99 18.38 -5.11
CA GLN A 264 20.34 18.81 -6.46
C GLN A 264 21.77 18.35 -6.76
N PRO A 265 22.02 17.63 -7.87
CA PRO A 265 23.39 17.40 -8.27
C PRO A 265 24.05 18.77 -8.35
N HIS A 266 25.11 18.97 -7.58
CA HIS A 266 25.90 20.19 -7.69
C HIS A 266 26.23 20.33 -9.16
N ARG A 267 25.61 21.29 -9.86
CA ARG A 267 26.23 21.88 -11.03
C ARG A 267 27.55 22.37 -10.48
N SER A 268 28.64 21.68 -10.76
CA SER A 268 29.96 22.22 -10.48
C SER A 268 30.00 23.52 -11.27
N THR A 269 29.75 24.63 -10.56
CA THR A 269 29.82 25.98 -11.11
C THR A 269 31.24 26.32 -11.54
N ASN A 270 32.21 25.48 -11.15
CA ASN A 270 33.60 25.51 -11.55
C ASN A 270 33.93 24.44 -12.59
N VAL A 271 33.09 24.23 -13.61
CA VAL A 271 33.58 23.61 -14.85
C VAL A 271 34.50 24.63 -15.51
N GLY A 272 35.80 24.31 -15.57
CA GLY A 272 36.78 25.14 -16.26
C GLY A 272 36.37 25.31 -17.72
N ARG A 273 36.60 26.51 -18.30
CA ARG A 273 36.23 26.80 -19.70
C ARG A 273 36.71 25.73 -20.70
N ASN A 274 37.77 24.99 -20.37
CA ASN A 274 38.35 23.94 -21.22
C ASN A 274 37.95 22.50 -20.85
N ASP A 275 37.22 22.29 -19.75
CA ASP A 275 36.80 20.96 -19.30
C ASP A 275 35.68 20.40 -20.20
N PRO A 276 35.47 19.06 -20.22
CA PRO A 276 34.32 18.46 -20.89
C PRO A 276 33.01 19.10 -20.43
N CYS A 277 32.15 19.42 -21.39
CA CYS A 277 30.89 20.11 -21.10
C CYS A 277 29.94 19.17 -20.32
N PRO A 278 29.37 19.62 -19.18
CA PRO A 278 28.50 18.79 -18.35
C PRO A 278 27.15 18.45 -19.01
N CYS A 279 26.83 19.01 -20.19
CA CYS A 279 25.65 18.62 -20.96
C CYS A 279 25.81 17.32 -21.76
N GLY A 280 26.97 16.65 -21.68
CA GLY A 280 27.20 15.37 -22.35
C GLY A 280 27.52 15.47 -23.85
N SER A 281 27.71 16.67 -24.40
CA SER A 281 27.98 16.86 -25.84
C SER A 281 29.35 16.39 -26.33
N GLY A 282 30.25 15.98 -25.43
CA GLY A 282 31.65 15.64 -25.74
C GLY A 282 32.54 16.84 -26.10
N LYS A 283 31.99 18.06 -26.17
CA LYS A 283 32.74 19.29 -26.47
C LYS A 283 33.29 19.93 -25.18
N LYS A 284 34.31 20.78 -25.30
CA LYS A 284 34.76 21.64 -24.18
C LYS A 284 33.67 22.64 -23.79
N TYR A 285 33.52 22.96 -22.51
CA TYR A 285 32.47 23.84 -21.99
C TYR A 285 32.36 25.17 -22.75
N LYS A 286 33.50 25.84 -23.02
CA LYS A 286 33.56 27.10 -23.80
C LYS A 286 33.07 27.00 -25.25
N LYS A 287 33.06 25.81 -25.85
CA LYS A 287 32.64 25.57 -27.24
C LYS A 287 31.23 24.97 -27.34
N CYS A 288 30.52 24.86 -26.22
CA CYS A 288 29.18 24.30 -26.16
C CYS A 288 28.26 25.26 -25.41
N CYS A 289 28.02 25.06 -24.12
CA CYS A 289 27.05 25.86 -23.36
C CYS A 289 27.49 27.31 -23.08
N LEU A 290 28.75 27.66 -23.35
CA LEU A 290 29.29 29.03 -23.25
C LEU A 290 29.47 29.72 -24.62
N ALA A 291 29.30 28.97 -25.71
CA ALA A 291 29.29 29.53 -27.05
C ALA A 291 27.84 29.90 -27.35
N SER A 292 27.47 31.15 -27.06
CA SER A 292 26.23 31.75 -27.55
C SER A 292 26.18 31.74 -29.07
#